data_AF-A0A218N4B6-F1
#
_entry.id   AF-A0A218N4B6-F1
#
_cell.length_a   1.000
_cell.length_b   1.000
_cell.length_c   1.000
_cell.angle_alpha   90.00
_cell.angle_beta   90.00
_cell.angle_gamma   90.00
#
_symmetry.space_group_name_H-M   'P 1'
#
loop_
_entity.id
_entity.type
_entity.pdbx_description
1 polymer ?
#
loop_
_entity_poly.entity_id
_entity_poly.type
_entity_poly.pdbx_seq_one_letter_code
_entity_poly.pdbx_strand_id
1 'polypeptide(L)' 'MNTPEYKIISIFEYNGFYTYHISKNGELDQVVEFDSEANVTKTSFKQNSEEEQEAVEFIRRIRNKHICSVI' A
#
# COMPACT_ATOMS: atom_id res chain seq x y z
N MET A 1 -1.38 -11.28 -21.05
CA MET A 1 -1.06 -10.06 -20.30
C MET A 1 -1.04 -10.45 -18.83
N ASN A 2 0.13 -10.47 -18.20
CA ASN A 2 0.23 -10.74 -16.77
C ASN A 2 -0.32 -9.51 -16.03
N THR A 3 -1.36 -9.70 -15.23
CA THR A 3 -1.84 -8.67 -14.30
C THR A 3 -0.68 -8.31 -13.38
N PRO A 4 -0.35 -7.03 -13.15
CA PRO A 4 0.72 -6.66 -12.25
C PRO A 4 0.44 -7.24 -10.86
N GLU A 5 1.33 -8.11 -10.39
CA GLU A 5 1.17 -8.81 -9.13
C GLU A 5 1.76 -7.94 -8.03
N TYR A 6 0.90 -7.09 -7.43
CA TYR A 6 1.25 -6.41 -6.19
C TYR A 6 1.21 -7.39 -5.03
N LYS A 7 2.20 -7.30 -4.15
CA LYS A 7 2.29 -8.10 -2.93
C LYS A 7 2.71 -7.21 -1.76
N ILE A 8 2.05 -7.40 -0.61
CA ILE A 8 2.48 -6.78 0.65
C ILE A 8 3.74 -7.50 1.14
N ILE A 9 4.81 -6.75 1.34
CA ILE A 9 6.08 -7.25 1.89
C ILE A 9 6.11 -7.05 3.40
N SER A 10 5.72 -5.86 3.87
CA SER A 10 5.64 -5.53 5.29
C SER A 10 4.62 -4.43 5.56
N ILE A 11 4.15 -4.37 6.79
CA ILE A 11 3.24 -3.34 7.30
C ILE A 11 3.83 -2.83 8.62
N PHE A 12 3.95 -1.52 8.76
CA PHE A 12 4.37 -0.86 9.99
C PHE A 12 3.25 0.05 10.48
N GLU A 13 2.99 0.03 11.78
CA GLU A 13 2.08 0.96 12.44
C GLU A 13 2.87 1.82 13.42
N TYR A 14 2.78 3.14 13.29
CA TYR A 14 3.41 4.07 14.20
C TYR A 14 2.58 5.34 14.36
N ASN A 15 2.21 5.68 15.60
CA ASN A 15 1.42 6.88 15.92
C ASN A 15 0.12 7.04 15.09
N GLY A 16 -0.58 5.94 14.80
CA GLY A 16 -1.82 5.95 14.01
C GLY A 16 -1.62 6.05 12.49
N PHE A 17 -0.38 5.97 12.01
CA PHE A 17 -0.05 5.85 10.60
C PHE A 17 0.28 4.40 10.26
N TYR A 18 -0.18 3.95 9.09
CA TYR A 18 0.05 2.62 8.54
C TYR A 18 0.90 2.71 7.28
N THR A 19 2.13 2.26 7.37
CA THR A 19 3.08 2.23 6.24
C THR A 19 3.10 0.83 5.63
N TYR A 20 2.77 0.74 4.34
CA TYR A 20 2.78 -0.49 3.57
C TYR A 20 3.97 -0.49 2.62
N HIS A 21 4.80 -1.52 2.72
CA HIS A 21 5.83 -1.82 1.74
C HIS A 21 5.29 -2.87 0.78
N ILE A 22 5.34 -2.58 -0.51
CA ILE A 22 4.82 -3.46 -1.55
C ILE A 22 5.86 -3.73 -2.62
N SER A 23 5.76 -4.91 -3.24
CA SER A 23 6.52 -5.28 -4.43
C SER A 23 5.58 -5.40 -5.62
N LYS A 24 6.05 -5.06 -6.81
CA LYS A 24 5.34 -5.28 -8.07
C LYS A 24 6.24 -6.10 -8.99
N ASN A 25 5.76 -7.25 -9.47
CA ASN A 25 6.50 -8.13 -10.38
C ASN A 25 7.90 -8.56 -9.88
N GLY A 26 8.10 -8.65 -8.56
CA GLY A 26 9.38 -9.02 -7.96
C GLY A 26 10.39 -7.87 -7.82
N GLU A 27 10.06 -6.66 -8.28
CA GLU A 27 10.82 -5.45 -7.97
C GLU A 27 10.39 -4.91 -6.60
N LEU A 28 11.38 -4.56 -5.77
CA LEU A 28 11.23 -4.36 -4.34
C LEU A 28 11.21 -2.88 -3.95
N ASP A 29 10.31 -2.62 -3.01
CA ASP A 29 10.23 -1.47 -2.09
C ASP A 29 9.58 -0.19 -2.61
N GLN A 30 8.30 -0.32 -2.98
CA GLN A 30 7.40 0.83 -3.10
C GLN A 30 6.64 1.00 -1.77
N VAL A 31 6.53 2.25 -1.30
CA VAL A 31 5.98 2.58 0.01
C VAL A 31 4.75 3.46 -0.12
N VAL A 32 3.69 3.10 0.61
CA VAL A 32 2.49 3.95 0.77
C VAL A 32 2.14 4.03 2.25
N GLU A 33 2.07 5.24 2.78
CA GLU A 33 1.65 5.54 4.16
C GLU A 33 0.22 6.07 4.16
N PHE A 34 -0.59 5.54 5.08
CA PHE A 34 -1.93 6.02 5.34
C PHE A 34 -2.05 6.56 6.76
N ASP A 35 -2.90 7.56 6.97
CA ASP A 35 -3.38 7.90 8.31
C ASP A 35 -4.47 6.93 8.80
N SER A 36 -4.95 7.15 10.02
CA SER A 36 -6.03 6.39 10.65
C SER A 36 -7.36 6.49 9.89
N GLU A 37 -7.56 7.54 9.08
CA GLU A 37 -8.74 7.75 8.26
C GLU A 37 -8.61 7.16 6.84
N ALA A 38 -7.51 6.47 6.56
CA ALA A 38 -7.20 5.87 5.26
C ALA A 38 -6.94 6.87 4.12
N ASN A 39 -6.51 8.08 4.46
CA ASN A 39 -5.94 9.02 3.50
C ASN A 39 -4.45 8.71 3.29
N VAL A 40 -3.96 8.85 2.06
CA VAL A 40 -2.54 8.68 1.75
C VAL A 40 -1.78 9.91 2.24
N THR A 41 -0.79 9.71 3.11
CA THR A 41 0.02 10.78 3.70
C THR A 41 1.41 10.85 3.08
N LYS A 42 1.97 9.69 2.68
CA LYS A 42 3.26 9.60 1.97
C LYS A 42 3.24 8.47 0.96
N THR A 43 4.08 8.62 -0.07
CA THR A 43 4.19 7.68 -1.17
C THR A 43 5.59 7.76 -1.76
N SER A 44 6.17 6.63 -2.18
CA SER A 44 7.40 6.61 -2.98
C SER A 44 7.13 6.75 -4.48
N PHE A 45 5.86 6.76 -4.89
CA PHE A 45 5.46 6.90 -6.29
C PHE A 45 5.53 8.35 -6.75
N LYS A 46 5.61 8.55 -8.07
CA LYS A 46 5.36 9.88 -8.64
C LYS A 46 3.91 10.27 -8.34
N GLN A 47 3.72 11.42 -7.69
CA GLN A 47 2.38 11.91 -7.33
C GLN A 47 1.44 11.99 -8.53
N ASN A 48 0.20 11.54 -8.34
CA ASN A 48 -0.88 11.44 -9.30
C ASN A 48 -0.58 10.53 -10.50
N SER A 49 0.39 9.63 -10.39
CA SER A 49 0.62 8.62 -11.41
C SER A 49 -0.44 7.53 -11.37
N GLU A 50 -0.71 6.90 -12.51
CA GLU A 50 -1.58 5.72 -12.58
C GLU A 50 -1.08 4.62 -11.64
N GLU A 51 0.24 4.48 -11.54
CA GLU A 51 0.86 3.47 -10.68
C GLU A 51 0.62 3.71 -9.18
N GLU A 52 0.67 4.97 -8.74
CA GLU A 52 0.28 5.34 -7.37
C GLU A 52 -1.18 4.95 -7.11
N GLN A 53 -2.08 5.27 -8.05
CA GLN A 53 -3.51 4.99 -7.90
C GLN A 53 -3.77 3.48 -7.82
N GLU A 54 -3.10 2.69 -8.65
CA GLU A 54 -3.18 1.22 -8.61
C GLU A 54 -2.71 0.65 -7.27
N ALA A 55 -1.56 1.12 -6.77
CA ALA A 55 -0.99 0.68 -5.49
C ALA A 55 -1.91 1.03 -4.31
N VAL A 56 -2.45 2.25 -4.30
CA VAL A 56 -3.39 2.72 -3.27
C VAL A 56 -4.69 1.92 -3.30
N GLU A 57 -5.26 1.68 -4.47
CA GLU A 57 -6.44 0.83 -4.68
C GLU A 57 -6.20 -0.59 -4.18
N PHE A 58 -5.04 -1.17 -4.51
CA PHE A 58 -4.65 -2.49 -4.04
C PHE A 58 -4.64 -2.56 -2.50
N ILE A 59 -3.97 -1.62 -1.84
CA ILE A 59 -3.88 -1.59 -0.38
C ILE A 59 -5.27 -1.35 0.25
N ARG A 60 -6.08 -0.46 -0.31
CA ARG A 60 -7.47 -0.24 0.14
C ARG A 60 -8.31 -1.51 0.05
N ARG A 61 -8.18 -2.30 -1.02
CA ARG A 61 -8.87 -3.58 -1.16
C ARG A 61 -8.42 -4.59 -0.09
N ILE A 62 -7.14 -4.63 0.24
CA ILE A 62 -6.62 -5.49 1.33
C ILE A 62 -7.18 -5.04 2.69
N ARG A 63 -7.18 -3.74 2.97
CA ARG A 63 -7.75 -3.16 4.21
C ARG A 63 -9.25 -3.47 4.35
N ASN A 64 -10.02 -3.28 3.28
CA ASN A 64 -11.46 -3.56 3.25
C ASN A 64 -11.80 -5.04 3.41
N LYS A 65 -10.89 -5.95 3.07
CA LYS A 65 -11.06 -7.40 3.25
C LYS A 65 -10.72 -7.89 4.67
N HIS A 66 -10.51 -6.99 5.64
CA HIS A 66 -10.22 -7.31 7.05
C HIS A 66 -8.95 -8.14 7.29
N ILE A 67 -7.92 -8.04 6.46
CA ILE A 67 -6.65 -8.76 6.68
C ILE A 67 -5.74 -8.09 7.73
N CYS A 68 -6.11 -6.91 8.24
CA CYS A 68 -5.35 -6.23 9.31
C CYS A 68 -6.20 -6.03 10.56
N SER A 69 -6.77 -7.11 11.09
CA SER A 69 -6.82 -7.26 12.55
C SER A 69 -5.44 -7.78 12.95
N VAL A 70 -4.49 -6.87 13.20
CA VAL A 70 -3.30 -7.27 13.96
C VAL A 70 -3.79 -7.53 15.38
N ILE A 71 -3.45 -8.71 15.89
CA ILE A 71 -3.69 -9.16 17.27
C ILE A 71 -3.09 -8.16 18.26
#